data_AF-A0A4R3AKT3-F1
#
_entry.id   AF-A0A4R3AKT3-F1
#
_cell.length_a   1.000
_cell.length_b   1.000
_cell.length_c   1.000
_cell.angle_alpha   90.00
_cell.angle_beta   90.00
_cell.angle_gamma   90.00
#
_symmetry.space_group_name_H-M   'P 1'
#
loop_
_entity.id
_entity.type
_entity.pdbx_description
1 polymer ?
#
loop_
_entity_poly.entity_id
_entity_poly.type
_entity_poly.pdbx_seq_one_letter_code
_entity_poly.pdbx_strand_id
1 'polypeptide(L)'
;MIFRMLLALVACVLSLPSFAQIRTGVYFPSDQKFNEIIEDLGNPLPGNPVMVVQSFVPNRGSYVWFLNESKAAQDAYLNDNPKDLHAGIFLEDHGGLISKITFKDFAVGLAQPIYLINYCEVGDANKDGFPEFYLTYFQESDGLDAKPLKVIVYTNGGGKTFLKSKITGWIPFQEEDQYREEKDANFKLLPKEIRRNAEKILQDAKSQLN
;
A
#
# COMPACT_ATOMS: atom_id res chain seq x y z
N MET A 1 22.66 44.73 -33.04
CA MET A 1 23.05 43.30 -32.87
C MET A 1 23.15 42.84 -31.41
N ILE A 2 23.36 43.72 -30.43
CA ILE A 2 23.54 43.35 -29.01
C ILE A 2 22.23 42.91 -28.33
N PHE A 3 21.07 43.46 -28.73
CA PHE A 3 19.78 43.18 -28.08
C PHE A 3 19.22 41.77 -28.36
N ARG A 4 19.60 41.15 -29.48
CA ARG A 4 19.19 39.76 -29.82
C ARG A 4 19.96 38.69 -29.04
N MET A 5 21.14 39.04 -28.52
CA MET A 5 21.99 38.11 -27.75
C MET A 5 21.54 37.98 -26.28
N LEU A 6 20.90 39.02 -25.74
CA LEU A 6 20.37 39.01 -24.37
C LEU A 6 19.12 38.13 -24.19
N LEU A 7 18.28 37.96 -25.22
CA LEU A 7 17.09 37.10 -25.14
C LEU A 7 17.42 35.61 -25.03
N ALA A 8 18.50 35.15 -25.69
CA ALA A 8 18.92 33.76 -25.59
C ALA A 8 19.50 33.42 -24.20
N LEU A 9 20.11 34.41 -23.52
CA LEU A 9 20.66 34.20 -22.18
C LEU A 9 19.55 34.04 -21.13
N VAL A 10 18.42 34.75 -21.25
CA VAL A 10 17.29 34.65 -20.31
C VAL A 10 16.53 33.32 -20.46
N ALA A 11 16.45 32.77 -21.67
CA ALA A 11 15.81 31.48 -21.92
C ALA A 11 16.54 30.28 -21.27
N CYS A 12 17.86 30.37 -21.06
CA CYS A 12 18.62 29.33 -20.36
C CYS A 12 18.51 29.37 -18.83
N VAL A 13 18.07 30.48 -18.22
CA VAL A 13 17.94 30.57 -16.74
C VAL A 13 16.55 30.15 -16.25
N LEU A 14 15.59 29.98 -17.16
CA LEU A 14 14.23 29.51 -16.87
C LEU A 14 14.05 28.01 -17.17
N SER A 15 15.14 27.24 -17.27
CA SER A 15 15.05 25.79 -17.12
C SER A 15 14.73 25.48 -15.66
N LEU A 16 13.46 25.65 -15.31
CA LEU A 16 12.89 25.11 -14.08
C LEU A 16 13.38 23.67 -13.98
N PRO A 17 14.01 23.26 -12.85
CA PRO A 17 14.26 21.85 -12.65
C PRO A 17 12.90 21.17 -12.75
N SER A 18 12.74 20.32 -13.78
CA SER A 18 11.61 19.42 -13.85
C SER A 18 11.77 18.51 -12.65
N PHE A 19 11.10 18.86 -11.56
CA PHE A 19 10.95 17.99 -10.41
C PHE A 19 10.17 16.79 -10.95
N ALA A 20 10.90 15.74 -11.33
CA ALA A 20 10.29 14.50 -11.71
C ALA A 20 9.42 14.07 -10.52
N GLN A 21 8.11 14.06 -10.72
CA GLN A 21 7.15 13.66 -9.69
C GLN A 21 7.00 12.14 -9.75
N ILE A 22 6.80 11.52 -8.59
CA ILE A 22 6.41 10.10 -8.52
C ILE A 22 5.12 9.93 -9.34
N ARG A 23 5.11 8.93 -10.22
CA ARG A 23 3.94 8.60 -11.05
C ARG A 23 3.42 7.25 -10.60
N THR A 24 2.22 7.24 -10.02
CA THR A 24 1.56 6.03 -9.53
C THR A 24 0.34 5.73 -10.41
N GLY A 25 0.23 4.50 -10.89
CA GLY A 25 -0.97 3.94 -11.51
C GLY A 25 -1.49 2.78 -10.66
N VAL A 26 -2.81 2.75 -10.43
CA VAL A 26 -3.51 1.68 -9.70
C VAL A 26 -4.38 0.96 -10.72
N TYR A 27 -4.28 -0.36 -10.76
CA TYR A 27 -4.94 -1.19 -11.76
C TYR A 27 -5.65 -2.38 -11.11
N PHE A 28 -6.81 -2.70 -11.66
CA PHE A 28 -7.69 -3.80 -11.25
C PHE A 28 -7.85 -4.82 -12.38
N PRO A 29 -8.32 -6.06 -12.09
CA PRO A 29 -8.45 -7.12 -13.12
C PRO A 29 -9.28 -6.75 -14.36
N SER A 30 -10.16 -5.75 -14.26
CA SER A 30 -10.94 -5.24 -15.38
C SER A 30 -10.14 -4.35 -16.35
N ASP A 31 -8.99 -3.84 -15.93
CA ASP A 31 -8.21 -2.87 -16.69
C ASP A 31 -7.31 -3.57 -17.70
N GLN A 32 -7.26 -3.07 -18.93
CA GLN A 32 -6.30 -3.59 -19.93
C GLN A 32 -4.87 -3.56 -19.40
N LYS A 33 -4.49 -2.48 -18.70
CA LYS A 33 -3.15 -2.30 -18.18
C LYS A 33 -2.77 -3.32 -17.12
N PHE A 34 -3.74 -3.82 -16.37
CA PHE A 34 -3.52 -4.90 -15.41
C PHE A 34 -3.06 -6.18 -16.13
N ASN A 35 -3.77 -6.58 -17.20
CA ASN A 35 -3.42 -7.77 -17.96
C ASN A 35 -2.03 -7.66 -18.59
N GLU A 36 -1.69 -6.49 -19.16
CA GLU A 36 -0.34 -6.22 -19.68
C GLU A 36 0.74 -6.44 -18.61
N ILE A 37 0.52 -5.91 -17.39
CA ILE A 37 1.49 -6.08 -16.29
C ILE A 37 1.64 -7.56 -15.90
N ILE A 38 0.54 -8.32 -15.84
CA ILE A 38 0.58 -9.75 -15.52
C ILE A 38 1.27 -10.56 -16.62
N GLU A 39 1.05 -10.22 -17.90
CA GLU A 39 1.72 -10.88 -19.03
C GLU A 39 3.22 -10.59 -19.06
N ASP A 40 3.62 -9.34 -18.81
CA ASP A 40 5.00 -8.89 -18.89
C ASP A 40 5.83 -9.33 -17.68
N LEU A 41 5.29 -9.16 -16.46
CA LEU A 41 6.04 -9.35 -15.20
C LEU A 41 5.66 -10.64 -14.46
N GLY A 42 4.56 -11.29 -14.86
CA GLY A 42 3.99 -12.42 -14.15
C GLY A 42 3.30 -12.04 -12.84
N ASN A 43 2.87 -13.06 -12.10
CA ASN A 43 2.35 -12.93 -10.75
C ASN A 43 3.34 -13.57 -9.74
N PRO A 44 4.08 -12.77 -8.96
CA PRO A 44 5.11 -13.29 -8.07
C PRO A 44 4.57 -13.82 -6.74
N LEU A 45 3.26 -13.70 -6.48
CA LEU A 45 2.62 -14.08 -5.21
C LEU A 45 1.60 -15.21 -5.42
N PRO A 46 1.34 -16.03 -4.38
CA PRO A 46 0.25 -17.00 -4.43
C PRO A 46 -1.12 -16.37 -4.69
N GLY A 47 -2.05 -17.14 -5.23
CA GLY A 47 -3.42 -16.71 -5.47
C GLY A 47 -3.59 -15.82 -6.70
N ASN A 48 -4.74 -15.16 -6.76
CA ASN A 48 -5.11 -14.28 -7.86
C ASN A 48 -4.88 -12.82 -7.46
N PRO A 49 -4.22 -12.02 -8.31
CA PRO A 49 -4.07 -10.59 -8.06
C PRO A 49 -5.43 -9.91 -8.14
N VAL A 50 -5.73 -9.09 -7.13
CA VAL A 50 -6.96 -8.29 -7.03
C VAL A 50 -6.69 -6.80 -7.20
N MET A 51 -5.44 -6.37 -7.02
CA MET A 51 -4.98 -5.01 -7.30
C MET A 51 -3.47 -5.04 -7.59
N VAL A 52 -3.05 -4.26 -8.59
CA VAL A 52 -1.64 -4.01 -8.88
C VAL A 52 -1.40 -2.52 -8.93
N VAL A 53 -0.40 -2.04 -8.21
CA VAL A 53 0.02 -0.63 -8.22
C VAL A 53 1.42 -0.52 -8.80
N GLN A 54 1.61 0.32 -9.80
CA GLN A 54 2.90 0.62 -10.39
C GLN A 54 3.30 2.06 -10.04
N SER A 55 4.45 2.25 -9.39
CA SER A 55 4.92 3.55 -8.94
C SER A 55 6.34 3.81 -9.47
N PHE A 56 6.45 4.72 -10.43
CA PHE A 56 7.74 5.18 -10.95
C PHE A 56 8.31 6.28 -10.05
N VAL A 57 9.50 6.02 -9.52
CA VAL A 57 10.22 6.90 -8.60
C VAL A 57 11.51 7.38 -9.26
N PRO A 58 11.65 8.68 -9.55
CA PRO A 58 12.83 9.22 -10.19
C PRO A 58 14.11 8.89 -9.43
N ASN A 59 15.13 8.42 -10.16
CA ASN A 59 16.42 7.98 -9.62
C ASN A 59 16.35 6.75 -8.67
N ARG A 60 15.19 6.11 -8.52
CA ARG A 60 15.01 4.93 -7.64
C ARG A 60 14.37 3.73 -8.33
N GLY A 61 13.74 3.93 -9.49
CA GLY A 61 13.22 2.87 -10.34
C GLY A 61 11.69 2.75 -10.29
N SER A 62 11.18 1.67 -10.87
CA SER A 62 9.75 1.35 -10.93
C SER A 62 9.43 0.31 -9.86
N TYR A 63 8.54 0.65 -8.93
CA TYR A 63 8.04 -0.29 -7.93
C TYR A 63 6.70 -0.86 -8.38
N VAL A 64 6.51 -2.16 -8.19
CA VAL A 64 5.24 -2.85 -8.45
C VAL A 64 4.75 -3.49 -7.17
N TRP A 65 3.53 -3.17 -6.77
CA TRP A 65 2.90 -3.68 -5.56
C TRP A 65 1.70 -4.54 -5.91
N PHE A 66 1.78 -5.82 -5.59
CA PHE A 66 0.73 -6.80 -5.83
C PHE A 66 -0.05 -7.04 -4.54
N LEU A 67 -1.38 -7.06 -4.64
CA LEU A 67 -2.28 -7.61 -3.63
C LEU A 67 -2.99 -8.79 -4.26
N ASN A 68 -2.82 -9.95 -3.65
CA ASN A 68 -3.42 -11.20 -4.08
C ASN A 68 -4.28 -11.81 -2.99
N GLU A 69 -5.28 -12.55 -3.44
CA GLU A 69 -6.10 -13.41 -2.58
C GLU A 69 -5.99 -14.85 -3.08
N SER A 70 -5.78 -15.78 -2.16
CA SER A 70 -5.92 -17.22 -2.44
C SER A 70 -7.06 -17.80 -1.62
N LYS A 71 -7.61 -18.93 -2.06
CA LYS A 71 -8.50 -19.73 -1.20
C LYS A 71 -7.73 -20.07 0.08
N ALA A 72 -8.39 -19.95 1.23
CA ALA A 72 -7.78 -20.28 2.51
C ALA A 72 -7.26 -21.72 2.51
N ALA A 73 -6.04 -21.91 2.98
CA ALA A 73 -5.45 -23.24 3.12
C ALA A 73 -6.03 -24.02 4.31
N GLN A 74 -6.59 -23.32 5.29
CA GLN A 74 -7.15 -23.88 6.52
C GLN A 74 -8.66 -23.70 6.55
N ASP A 75 -9.33 -24.52 7.36
CA ASP A 75 -10.75 -24.37 7.61
C ASP A 75 -10.99 -23.04 8.36
N ALA A 76 -11.85 -22.21 7.79
CA ALA A 76 -12.35 -21.00 8.43
C ALA A 76 -13.88 -20.99 8.34
N TYR A 77 -14.53 -20.79 9.48
CA TYR A 77 -15.93 -21.17 9.67
C TYR A 77 -16.93 -20.02 9.51
N LEU A 78 -16.46 -18.79 9.24
CA LEU A 78 -17.31 -17.60 9.16
C LEU A 78 -17.84 -17.27 7.76
N ASN A 79 -17.29 -17.88 6.71
CA ASN A 79 -17.62 -17.56 5.32
C ASN A 79 -17.45 -18.81 4.49
N ASP A 80 -18.29 -18.99 3.48
CA ASP A 80 -18.24 -20.12 2.54
C ASP A 80 -16.99 -20.09 1.65
N ASN A 81 -16.38 -18.91 1.47
CA ASN A 81 -15.18 -18.71 0.66
C ASN A 81 -14.11 -17.90 1.41
N PRO A 82 -13.51 -18.47 2.47
CA PRO A 82 -12.45 -17.79 3.21
C PRO A 82 -11.21 -17.60 2.32
N LYS A 83 -10.52 -16.48 2.53
CA LYS A 83 -9.37 -16.08 1.72
C LYS A 83 -8.14 -15.82 2.57
N ASP A 84 -6.99 -16.22 2.04
CA ASP A 84 -5.69 -15.82 2.53
C ASP A 84 -5.23 -14.59 1.74
N LEU A 85 -4.70 -13.59 2.47
CA LEU A 85 -4.20 -12.36 1.89
C LEU A 85 -2.69 -12.46 1.68
N HIS A 86 -2.21 -12.14 0.48
CA HIS A 86 -0.80 -12.01 0.14
C HIS A 86 -0.55 -10.65 -0.48
N ALA A 87 0.47 -9.92 -0.03
CA ALA A 87 0.88 -8.68 -0.69
C ALA A 87 2.40 -8.61 -0.80
N GLY A 88 2.90 -7.86 -1.78
CA GLY A 88 4.34 -7.76 -1.98
C GLY A 88 4.76 -6.58 -2.84
N ILE A 89 5.78 -5.86 -2.36
CA ILE A 89 6.38 -4.73 -3.08
C ILE A 89 7.65 -5.24 -3.75
N PHE A 90 7.75 -4.99 -5.04
CA PHE A 90 8.86 -5.42 -5.89
C PHE A 90 9.47 -4.21 -6.58
N LEU A 91 10.77 -4.26 -6.83
CA LEU A 91 11.45 -3.32 -7.72
C LEU A 91 11.62 -4.00 -9.08
N GLU A 92 11.13 -3.35 -10.12
CA GLU A 92 11.36 -3.76 -11.50
C GLU A 92 12.82 -3.50 -11.87
N ASP A 93 13.50 -4.53 -12.35
CA ASP A 93 14.90 -4.48 -12.76
C ASP A 93 15.10 -5.35 -14.00
N HIS A 94 15.51 -4.73 -15.11
CA HIS A 94 15.76 -5.40 -16.40
C HIS A 94 14.66 -6.37 -16.88
N GLY A 95 13.38 -6.05 -16.62
CA GLY A 95 12.23 -6.90 -16.98
C GLY A 95 11.91 -8.01 -15.97
N GLY A 96 12.63 -8.07 -14.84
CA GLY A 96 12.33 -8.96 -13.71
C GLY A 96 11.86 -8.20 -12.47
N LEU A 97 11.40 -8.95 -11.47
CA LEU A 97 10.95 -8.41 -10.18
C LEU A 97 11.90 -8.80 -9.04
N ILE A 98 12.45 -7.80 -8.36
CA ILE A 98 13.24 -7.99 -7.13
C ILE A 98 12.34 -7.73 -5.92
N SER A 99 12.00 -8.78 -5.18
CA SER A 99 11.20 -8.67 -3.95
C SER A 99 11.86 -7.75 -2.92
N LYS A 100 11.09 -6.80 -2.41
CA LYS A 100 11.51 -5.87 -1.34
C LYS A 100 10.81 -6.15 -0.02
N ILE A 101 9.53 -6.49 -0.08
CA ILE A 101 8.78 -6.95 1.08
C ILE A 101 7.67 -7.90 0.63
N THR A 102 7.32 -8.84 1.50
CA THR A 102 6.10 -9.63 1.37
C THR A 102 5.31 -9.59 2.68
N PHE A 103 4.01 -9.70 2.54
CA PHE A 103 3.01 -9.74 3.60
C PHE A 103 2.12 -10.95 3.37
N LYS A 104 1.72 -11.57 4.48
CA LYS A 104 0.75 -12.65 4.49
C LYS A 104 -0.10 -12.56 5.76
N ASP A 105 -1.41 -12.76 5.62
CA ASP A 105 -2.34 -12.98 6.72
C ASP A 105 -3.36 -14.03 6.27
N PHE A 106 -3.62 -15.01 7.13
CA PHE A 106 -4.33 -16.23 6.73
C PHE A 106 -5.66 -16.34 7.44
N ALA A 107 -6.68 -16.79 6.73
CA ALA A 107 -7.94 -17.16 7.33
C ALA A 107 -7.76 -18.47 8.11
N VAL A 108 -8.04 -18.45 9.41
CA VAL A 108 -7.91 -19.62 10.28
C VAL A 108 -8.98 -19.57 11.35
N GLY A 109 -9.74 -20.66 11.48
CA GLY A 109 -10.77 -20.79 12.50
C GLY A 109 -11.84 -19.70 12.36
N LEU A 110 -11.82 -18.72 13.26
CA LEU A 110 -12.77 -17.61 13.30
C LEU A 110 -12.14 -16.29 12.87
N ALA A 111 -10.92 -16.27 12.34
CA ALA A 111 -10.29 -15.07 11.80
C ALA A 111 -10.38 -15.07 10.28
N GLN A 112 -10.91 -14.00 9.69
CA GLN A 112 -10.97 -13.85 8.23
C GLN A 112 -10.49 -12.47 7.77
N PRO A 113 -9.25 -12.38 7.26
CA PRO A 113 -8.73 -11.12 6.74
C PRO A 113 -9.31 -10.81 5.35
N ILE A 114 -9.69 -9.56 5.13
CA ILE A 114 -10.26 -9.04 3.87
C ILE A 114 -9.58 -7.70 3.56
N TYR A 115 -9.06 -7.54 2.34
CA TYR A 115 -8.52 -6.25 1.92
C TYR A 115 -9.62 -5.19 1.86
N LEU A 116 -9.31 -4.00 2.36
CA LEU A 116 -10.09 -2.81 2.04
C LEU A 116 -9.37 -2.07 0.91
N ILE A 117 -9.50 -2.58 -0.31
CA ILE A 117 -8.73 -2.17 -1.50
C ILE A 117 -8.83 -0.66 -1.79
N ASN A 118 -9.98 -0.04 -1.52
CA ASN A 118 -10.19 1.41 -1.69
C ASN A 118 -9.36 2.28 -0.72
N TYR A 119 -8.77 1.65 0.30
CA TYR A 119 -7.92 2.25 1.30
C TYR A 119 -6.48 1.74 1.21
N CYS A 120 -6.15 1.03 0.13
CA CYS A 120 -4.80 0.66 -0.19
C CYS A 120 -4.23 1.67 -1.19
N GLU A 121 -3.21 2.42 -0.77
CA GLU A 121 -2.67 3.51 -1.58
C GLU A 121 -1.14 3.60 -1.53
N VAL A 122 -0.58 4.28 -2.53
CA VAL A 122 0.85 4.60 -2.59
C VAL A 122 1.00 6.12 -2.70
N GLY A 123 1.75 6.71 -1.78
CA GLY A 123 1.93 8.15 -1.66
C GLY A 123 3.36 8.55 -1.37
N ASP A 124 3.60 9.85 -1.23
CA ASP A 124 4.84 10.46 -0.74
C ASP A 124 4.44 11.63 0.16
N ALA A 125 3.87 11.27 1.31
CA ALA A 125 3.21 12.21 2.21
C ALA A 125 4.20 13.17 2.85
N ASN A 126 5.41 12.70 3.17
CA ASN A 126 6.48 13.54 3.75
C ASN A 126 7.33 14.25 2.68
N LYS A 127 7.13 13.97 1.38
CA LYS A 127 7.85 14.56 0.24
C LYS A 127 9.34 14.26 0.25
N ASP A 128 9.74 13.08 0.71
CA ASP A 128 11.14 12.63 0.70
C ASP A 128 11.56 11.97 -0.63
N GLY A 129 10.64 11.91 -1.59
CA GLY A 129 10.84 11.31 -2.90
C GLY A 129 10.91 9.78 -2.85
N PHE A 130 10.49 9.14 -1.75
CA PHE A 130 10.30 7.71 -1.62
C PHE A 130 8.82 7.40 -1.46
N PRO A 131 8.28 6.40 -2.17
CA PRO A 131 6.90 6.02 -2.01
C PRO A 131 6.67 5.32 -0.66
N GLU A 132 5.63 5.73 0.06
CA GLU A 132 5.06 4.94 1.14
C GLU A 132 3.88 4.12 0.62
N PHE A 133 3.79 2.87 1.08
CA PHE A 133 2.72 1.94 0.69
C PHE A 133 1.84 1.68 1.91
N TYR A 134 0.56 2.03 1.81
CA TYR A 134 -0.43 1.92 2.87
C TYR A 134 -1.32 0.71 2.55
N LEU A 135 -1.11 -0.40 3.26
CA LEU A 135 -1.92 -1.60 3.14
C LEU A 135 -3.03 -1.61 4.21
N THR A 136 -4.28 -1.58 3.78
CA THR A 136 -5.43 -1.57 4.68
C THR A 136 -6.26 -2.85 4.53
N TYR A 137 -6.53 -3.50 5.65
CA TYR A 137 -7.36 -4.70 5.67
C TYR A 137 -8.10 -4.82 7.00
N PHE A 138 -9.26 -5.47 6.94
CA PHE A 138 -10.11 -5.76 8.07
C PHE A 138 -10.07 -7.26 8.37
N GLN A 139 -10.13 -7.63 9.64
CA GLN A 139 -10.22 -9.03 10.03
C GLN A 139 -11.58 -9.27 10.67
N GLU A 140 -12.46 -9.93 9.91
CA GLU A 140 -13.74 -10.41 10.43
C GLU A 140 -13.51 -11.48 11.49
N SER A 141 -14.40 -11.51 12.47
CA SER A 141 -14.44 -12.46 13.58
C SER A 141 -15.86 -12.95 13.88
N ASP A 142 -15.96 -13.96 14.73
CA ASP A 142 -17.20 -14.58 15.20
C ASP A 142 -18.12 -13.66 16.01
N GLY A 143 -17.68 -12.44 16.29
CA GLY A 143 -18.46 -11.48 17.06
C GLY A 143 -18.39 -11.69 18.58
N LEU A 144 -17.38 -12.40 19.06
CA LEU A 144 -17.10 -12.44 20.50
C LEU A 144 -16.07 -11.40 20.93
N ASP A 145 -15.16 -11.03 20.02
CA ASP A 145 -14.10 -10.06 20.28
C ASP A 145 -14.14 -8.89 19.31
N ALA A 146 -13.64 -7.73 19.76
CA ALA A 146 -13.41 -6.56 18.92
C ALA A 146 -12.60 -6.90 17.66
N LYS A 147 -13.05 -6.38 16.51
CA LYS A 147 -12.51 -6.74 15.19
C LYS A 147 -11.37 -5.80 14.80
N PRO A 148 -10.16 -6.29 14.46
CA PRO A 148 -9.05 -5.41 14.16
C PRO A 148 -9.12 -4.93 12.70
N LEU A 149 -9.24 -3.61 12.55
CA LEU A 149 -8.98 -2.87 11.32
C LEU A 149 -7.51 -2.42 11.33
N LYS A 150 -6.70 -2.83 10.35
CA LYS A 150 -5.26 -2.59 10.35
C LYS A 150 -4.86 -1.74 9.14
N VAL A 151 -4.04 -0.73 9.37
CA VAL A 151 -3.29 -0.01 8.34
C VAL A 151 -1.81 -0.27 8.57
N ILE A 152 -1.17 -0.97 7.64
CA ILE A 152 0.26 -1.22 7.62
C ILE A 152 0.90 -0.22 6.66
N VAL A 153 1.94 0.47 7.10
CA VAL A 153 2.70 1.41 6.28
C VAL A 153 4.10 0.86 6.03
N TYR A 154 4.48 0.75 4.77
CA TYR A 154 5.84 0.44 4.36
C TYR A 154 6.53 1.73 3.89
N THR A 155 7.59 2.14 4.59
CA THR A 155 8.36 3.35 4.30
C THR A 155 9.83 3.04 4.07
N ASN A 156 10.63 4.02 3.63
CA ASN A 156 12.08 3.87 3.53
C ASN A 156 12.70 3.65 4.91
N GLY A 157 13.39 2.52 5.12
CA GLY A 157 14.11 2.20 6.34
C GLY A 157 15.57 2.69 6.36
N GLY A 158 16.00 3.47 5.36
CA GLY A 158 17.37 3.93 5.20
C GLY A 158 18.14 3.17 4.13
N GLY A 159 17.66 3.24 2.87
CA GLY A 159 18.36 2.69 1.71
C GLY A 159 17.50 1.69 0.93
N LYS A 160 17.94 0.43 0.85
CA LYS A 160 17.27 -0.64 0.05
C LYS A 160 16.20 -1.42 0.82
N THR A 161 15.97 -1.12 2.10
CA THR A 161 15.07 -1.87 2.98
C THR A 161 13.83 -1.04 3.31
N PHE A 162 12.66 -1.68 3.30
CA PHE A 162 11.43 -1.08 3.78
C PHE A 162 11.29 -1.30 5.29
N LEU A 163 10.85 -0.26 6.00
CA LEU A 163 10.41 -0.36 7.38
C LEU A 163 8.90 -0.58 7.42
N LYS A 164 8.47 -1.61 8.14
CA LYS A 164 7.06 -1.89 8.41
C LYS A 164 6.64 -1.17 9.69
N SER A 165 5.56 -0.39 9.60
CA SER A 165 4.88 0.26 10.72
C SER A 165 3.39 -0.08 10.67
N LYS A 166 2.70 -0.01 11.82
CA LYS A 166 1.28 -0.40 11.88
C LYS A 166 0.49 0.42 12.89
N ILE A 167 -0.74 0.75 12.50
CA ILE A 167 -1.80 1.16 13.40
C ILE A 167 -2.99 0.19 13.28
N THR A 168 -3.54 -0.21 14.42
CA THR A 168 -4.71 -1.08 14.52
C THR A 168 -5.84 -0.32 15.21
N GLY A 169 -7.01 -0.21 14.58
CA GLY A 169 -8.25 0.19 15.23
C GLY A 169 -9.03 -1.06 15.64
N TRP A 170 -9.33 -1.20 16.92
CA TRP A 170 -10.17 -2.28 17.44
C TRP A 170 -11.63 -1.83 17.37
N ILE A 171 -12.37 -2.36 16.39
CA ILE A 171 -13.78 -2.03 16.15
C ILE A 171 -14.64 -2.78 17.17
N PRO A 172 -15.41 -2.08 18.01
CA PRO A 172 -16.31 -2.70 18.97
C PRO A 172 -17.31 -3.63 18.29
N PHE A 173 -17.59 -4.77 18.93
CA PHE A 173 -18.66 -5.65 18.50
C PHE A 173 -19.74 -5.80 19.57
N GLN A 174 -19.34 -5.83 20.85
CA GLN A 174 -20.25 -5.88 22.00
C GLN A 174 -20.40 -4.51 22.67
N GLU A 175 -21.42 -4.34 23.51
CA GLU A 175 -21.66 -3.07 24.22
C GLU A 175 -20.52 -2.72 25.18
N GLU A 176 -19.84 -3.73 25.70
CA GLU A 176 -18.69 -3.61 26.59
C GLU A 176 -17.40 -3.25 25.85
N ASP A 177 -17.34 -3.48 24.54
CA ASP A 177 -16.18 -3.16 23.74
C ASP A 177 -16.06 -1.65 23.54
N GLN A 178 -14.89 -1.11 23.86
CA GLN A 178 -14.56 0.27 23.55
C GLN A 178 -13.60 0.34 22.38
N TYR A 179 -13.88 1.29 21.48
CA TYR A 179 -12.97 1.59 20.39
C TYR A 179 -11.63 2.05 20.95
N ARG A 180 -10.56 1.40 20.50
CA ARG A 180 -9.19 1.78 20.86
C ARG A 180 -8.27 1.66 19.65
N GLU A 181 -7.27 2.52 19.61
CA GLU A 181 -6.21 2.47 18.61
C GLU A 181 -4.91 1.99 19.25
N GLU A 182 -4.24 1.06 18.59
CA GLU A 182 -2.93 0.55 18.97
C GLU A 182 -1.91 0.88 17.89
N LYS A 183 -0.87 1.64 18.25
CA LYS A 183 0.21 2.05 17.35
C LYS A 183 1.47 1.29 17.73
N ASP A 184 2.09 0.60 16.77
CA ASP A 184 3.35 -0.10 17.03
C ASP A 184 4.52 0.87 17.25
N ALA A 185 5.67 0.33 17.69
CA ALA A 185 6.83 1.16 18.03
C ALA A 185 7.34 1.96 16.82
N ASN A 186 7.39 1.35 15.64
CA ASN A 186 7.84 2.00 14.42
C ASN A 186 6.88 3.10 13.96
N PHE A 187 5.57 2.88 14.09
CA PHE A 187 4.54 3.86 13.76
C PHE A 187 4.71 5.14 14.55
N LYS A 188 5.07 5.05 15.84
CA LYS A 188 5.30 6.24 16.68
C LYS A 188 6.48 7.08 16.20
N LEU A 189 7.44 6.46 15.51
CA LEU A 189 8.66 7.09 14.98
C LEU A 189 8.50 7.62 13.55
N LEU A 190 7.40 7.30 12.85
CA LEU A 190 7.15 7.78 11.50
C LEU A 190 7.05 9.32 11.45
N PRO A 191 7.46 9.94 10.33
CA PRO A 191 7.18 11.34 10.02
C PRO A 191 5.71 11.68 10.25
N LYS A 192 5.46 12.90 10.73
CA LYS A 192 4.12 13.35 11.16
C LYS A 192 3.10 13.24 10.03
N GLU A 193 3.51 13.54 8.82
CA GLU A 193 2.71 13.54 7.60
C GLU A 193 2.23 12.13 7.26
N ILE A 194 3.13 11.15 7.31
CA ILE A 194 2.83 9.73 7.08
C ILE A 194 1.90 9.19 8.17
N ARG A 195 2.16 9.50 9.45
CA ARG A 195 1.27 9.11 10.56
C ARG A 195 -0.14 9.65 10.36
N ARG A 196 -0.24 10.94 10.03
CA ARG A 196 -1.53 11.61 9.80
C ARG A 196 -2.28 10.98 8.63
N ASN A 197 -1.58 10.60 7.56
CA ASN A 197 -2.21 9.94 6.42
C ASN A 197 -2.75 8.55 6.81
N ALA A 198 -1.94 7.73 7.49
CA ALA A 198 -2.37 6.42 7.96
C ALA A 198 -3.53 6.48 8.98
N GLU A 199 -3.51 7.47 9.88
CA GLU A 199 -4.62 7.73 10.81
C GLU A 199 -5.89 8.15 10.06
N LYS A 200 -5.77 8.98 9.03
CA LYS A 200 -6.89 9.37 8.18
C LYS A 200 -7.48 8.15 7.46
N ILE A 201 -6.64 7.33 6.82
CA ILE A 201 -7.07 6.09 6.17
C ILE A 201 -7.82 5.19 7.15
N LEU A 202 -7.32 5.03 8.38
CA LEU A 202 -7.99 4.23 9.41
C LEU A 202 -9.38 4.77 9.76
N GLN A 203 -9.52 6.09 9.92
CA GLN A 203 -10.78 6.73 10.27
C GLN A 203 -11.80 6.68 9.11
N ASP A 204 -11.34 6.90 7.88
CA ASP A 204 -12.18 6.82 6.68
C ASP A 204 -12.67 5.38 6.47
N ALA A 205 -11.75 4.40 6.57
CA ALA A 205 -12.07 2.97 6.48
C ALA A 205 -13.07 2.52 7.56
N LYS A 206 -12.84 2.93 8.82
CA LYS A 206 -13.79 2.69 9.91
C LYS A 206 -15.18 3.24 9.60
N SER A 207 -15.26 4.44 9.05
CA SER A 207 -16.55 5.10 8.77
C SER A 207 -17.35 4.39 7.69
N GLN A 208 -16.72 3.57 6.83
CA GLN A 208 -17.43 2.73 5.85
C GLN A 208 -17.85 1.37 6.38
N LEU A 209 -17.30 0.92 7.52
CA LEU A 209 -17.69 -0.34 8.15
C LEU A 209 -18.94 -0.20 9.05
N ASN A 210 -19.30 1.04 9.40
CA ASN A 210 -20.51 1.39 10.16
C ASN A 210 -21.67 1.74 9.23
#